data_AF-A0A976LBU2-F1
#
_entry.id   AF-A0A976LBU2-F1
#
_cell.length_a   1.000
_cell.length_b   1.000
_cell.length_c   1.000
_cell.angle_alpha   90.00
_cell.angle_beta   90.00
_cell.angle_gamma   90.00
#
_symmetry.space_group_name_H-M   'P 1'
#
loop_
_entity.id
_entity.type
_entity.pdbx_description
1 polymer ?
#
loop_
_entity_poly.entity_id
_entity_poly.type
_entity_poly.pdbx_seq_one_letter_code
_entity_poly.pdbx_strand_id
1 'polypeptide(L)'
;IYDVVREKVEYRNGPLKGAARALNDGWGDCEELTCLFIAACRSQGIPARTVWVEGHCYPEFYLVDATGAGWWFPCQAAGTKSFGAMPDQLPILQKGDNFRDPDRPGESLRYMSEFIRGSAVKGAGTPRVEFVREAA
;
A
#
# COMPACT_ATOMS: atom_id res chain seq x y z
N ILE A 1 17.39 -1.81 -7.24
CA ILE A 1 16.41 -1.94 -6.13
C ILE A 1 15.27 -2.86 -6.55
N TYR A 2 14.49 -2.50 -7.57
CA TYR A 2 13.35 -3.28 -8.04
C TYR A 2 13.65 -4.76 -8.27
N ASP A 3 14.65 -5.07 -9.11
CA ASP A 3 15.02 -6.46 -9.42
C ASP A 3 15.50 -7.20 -8.17
N VAL A 4 16.37 -6.58 -7.36
CA VAL A 4 16.90 -7.16 -6.12
C VAL A 4 15.78 -7.54 -5.13
N VAL A 5 14.75 -6.72 -4.97
CA VAL A 5 13.61 -7.03 -4.08
C VAL A 5 12.88 -8.27 -4.55
N ARG A 6 12.62 -8.37 -5.86
CA ARG A 6 11.92 -9.50 -6.48
C ARG A 6 12.76 -10.78 -6.49
N GLU A 7 14.06 -10.66 -6.63
CA GLU A 7 15.00 -11.79 -6.57
C GLU A 7 15.16 -12.34 -5.15
N LYS A 8 15.14 -11.46 -4.14
CA LYS A 8 15.34 -11.85 -2.73
C LYS A 8 14.09 -12.33 -2.03
N VAL A 9 12.90 -11.94 -2.49
CA VAL A 9 11.63 -12.27 -1.84
C VAL A 9 10.69 -12.88 -2.86
N GLU A 10 10.42 -14.17 -2.69
CA GLU A 10 9.42 -14.89 -3.44
C GLU A 10 8.02 -14.40 -3.06
N TYR A 11 7.18 -14.13 -4.07
CA TYR A 11 5.78 -13.81 -3.84
C TYR A 11 5.02 -15.06 -3.41
N ARG A 12 4.43 -15.01 -2.21
CA ARG A 12 3.60 -16.07 -1.64
C ARG A 12 2.54 -15.48 -0.72
N ASN A 13 1.27 -15.79 -1.01
CA ASN A 13 0.15 -15.44 -0.14
C ASN A 13 0.36 -16.01 1.28
N GLY A 14 0.14 -15.18 2.29
CA GLY A 14 0.32 -15.55 3.68
C GLY A 14 -0.10 -14.45 4.65
N PRO A 15 -0.01 -14.72 5.97
CA PRO A 15 -0.29 -13.70 6.97
C PRO A 15 0.73 -12.57 6.88
N LEU A 16 0.24 -11.33 7.04
CA LEU A 16 1.08 -10.14 7.07
C LEU A 16 2.06 -10.21 8.26
N LYS A 17 3.35 -10.14 7.94
CA LYS A 17 4.49 -10.18 8.86
C LYS A 17 5.46 -9.00 8.67
N GLY A 18 5.33 -8.27 7.55
CA GLY A 18 6.06 -7.04 7.28
C GLY A 18 7.41 -7.20 6.58
N ALA A 19 7.89 -6.11 5.98
CA ALA A 19 9.01 -6.09 5.03
C ALA A 19 10.32 -6.67 5.56
N ALA A 20 10.72 -6.33 6.80
CA ALA A 20 11.96 -6.84 7.38
C ALA A 20 11.94 -8.36 7.56
N ARG A 21 10.80 -8.89 8.01
CA ARG A 21 10.62 -10.34 8.18
C ARG A 21 10.53 -11.05 6.83
N ALA A 22 9.85 -10.48 5.85
CA ALA A 22 9.80 -11.01 4.49
C ALA A 22 11.20 -11.10 3.85
N LEU A 23 12.03 -10.07 4.02
CA LEU A 23 13.42 -10.09 3.55
C LEU A 23 14.25 -11.19 4.24
N ASN A 24 14.07 -11.38 5.55
CA ASN A 24 14.78 -12.41 6.30
C ASN A 24 14.35 -13.83 5.92
N ASP A 25 13.04 -14.03 5.71
CA ASP A 25 12.49 -15.35 5.37
C ASP A 25 12.59 -15.69 3.88
N GLY A 26 12.85 -14.69 3.03
CA GLY A 26 12.91 -14.84 1.57
C GLY A 26 11.56 -14.98 0.88
N TRP A 27 10.44 -14.72 1.57
CA TRP A 27 9.10 -14.78 0.99
C TRP A 27 8.12 -13.80 1.66
N GLY A 28 7.11 -13.35 0.91
CA GLY A 28 6.03 -12.49 1.40
C GLY A 28 4.92 -12.29 0.36
N ASP A 29 3.81 -11.70 0.81
CA ASP A 29 2.69 -11.28 -0.02
C ASP A 29 3.01 -9.93 -0.71
N CYS A 30 2.09 -9.47 -1.56
CA CYS A 30 2.18 -8.24 -2.33
C CYS A 30 2.44 -7.01 -1.45
N GLU A 31 1.84 -6.93 -0.26
CA GLU A 31 2.09 -5.85 0.68
C GLU A 31 3.54 -5.87 1.17
N GLU A 32 4.11 -7.03 1.47
CA GLU A 32 5.50 -7.11 1.92
C GLU A 32 6.51 -6.76 0.84
N LEU A 33 6.30 -7.22 -0.40
CA LEU A 33 7.16 -6.83 -1.52
C LEU A 33 7.05 -5.32 -1.78
N THR A 34 5.84 -4.76 -1.71
CA THR A 34 5.58 -3.32 -1.82
C THR A 34 6.31 -2.53 -0.73
N CYS A 35 6.12 -2.90 0.53
CA CYS A 35 6.79 -2.25 1.66
C CYS A 35 8.31 -2.40 1.61
N LEU A 36 8.83 -3.55 1.19
CA LEU A 36 10.27 -3.79 1.08
C LEU A 36 10.89 -2.92 -0.03
N PHE A 37 10.23 -2.81 -1.18
CA PHE A 37 10.64 -1.89 -2.24
C PHE A 37 10.67 -0.43 -1.75
N ILE A 38 9.60 0.02 -1.09
CA ILE A 38 9.51 1.39 -0.56
C ILE A 38 10.61 1.65 0.47
N ALA A 39 10.83 0.71 1.41
CA ALA A 39 11.88 0.84 2.42
C ALA A 39 13.27 0.93 1.77
N ALA A 40 13.53 0.10 0.77
CA ALA A 40 14.78 0.13 0.02
C ALA A 40 14.98 1.46 -0.72
N CYS A 41 13.95 1.98 -1.41
CA CYS A 41 13.99 3.30 -2.05
C CYS A 41 14.27 4.42 -1.03
N ARG A 42 13.51 4.46 0.07
CA ARG A 42 13.66 5.49 1.11
C ARG A 42 15.05 5.45 1.76
N SER A 43 15.65 4.28 1.92
CA SER A 43 17.04 4.13 2.42
C SER A 43 18.10 4.77 1.52
N GLN A 44 17.79 4.96 0.24
CA GLN A 44 18.66 5.60 -0.75
C GLN A 44 18.26 7.05 -1.02
N GLY A 45 17.36 7.63 -0.21
CA GLY A 45 16.86 8.98 -0.40
C GLY A 45 15.87 9.14 -1.56
N ILE A 46 15.36 8.04 -2.14
CA ILE A 46 14.34 8.08 -3.19
C ILE A 46 12.96 8.16 -2.54
N PRO A 47 12.16 9.22 -2.78
CA PRO A 47 10.80 9.26 -2.28
C PRO A 47 9.97 8.13 -2.86
N ALA A 48 9.32 7.35 -2.00
CA ALA A 48 8.46 6.25 -2.40
C ALA A 48 7.27 6.13 -1.44
N ARG A 49 6.14 5.64 -1.94
CA ARG A 49 4.88 5.50 -1.17
C ARG A 49 4.07 4.30 -1.65
N THR A 50 3.23 3.77 -0.78
CA THR A 50 2.22 2.75 -1.15
C THR A 50 1.06 3.43 -1.86
N VAL A 51 0.50 2.76 -2.86
CA VAL A 51 -0.81 3.06 -3.42
C VAL A 51 -1.72 1.88 -3.14
N TRP A 52 -2.80 2.16 -2.43
CA TRP A 52 -3.85 1.19 -2.13
C TRP A 52 -4.91 1.25 -3.20
N VAL A 53 -5.23 0.07 -3.73
CA VAL A 53 -6.34 -0.16 -4.65
C VAL A 53 -7.23 -1.24 -4.06
N GLU A 54 -8.33 -1.54 -4.73
CA GLU A 54 -9.21 -2.62 -4.28
C GLU A 54 -8.48 -3.98 -4.25
N GLY A 55 -8.48 -4.62 -3.09
CA GLY A 55 -7.89 -5.96 -2.88
C GLY A 55 -6.37 -6.05 -3.00
N HIS A 56 -5.65 -4.95 -3.26
CA HIS A 56 -4.22 -4.97 -3.55
C HIS A 56 -3.52 -3.64 -3.22
N CYS A 57 -2.19 -3.65 -3.21
CA CYS A 57 -1.40 -2.43 -3.15
C CYS A 57 -0.12 -2.56 -3.97
N TYR A 58 0.38 -1.43 -4.47
CA TYR A 58 1.63 -1.35 -5.22
C TYR A 58 2.44 -0.11 -4.82
N PRO A 59 3.77 -0.12 -5.02
CA PRO A 59 4.60 1.05 -4.77
C PRO A 59 4.57 2.07 -5.92
N GLU A 60 4.63 3.35 -5.56
CA GLU A 60 5.06 4.45 -6.43
C GLU A 60 6.40 5.01 -5.92
N PHE A 61 7.26 5.44 -6.84
CA PHE A 61 8.52 6.12 -6.54
C PHE A 61 8.68 7.40 -7.38
N TYR A 62 9.32 8.40 -6.82
CA TYR A 62 9.49 9.71 -7.45
C TYR A 62 10.88 9.85 -8.06
N LEU A 63 10.95 10.19 -9.33
CA LEU A 63 12.21 10.52 -10.01
C LEU A 63 12.15 11.93 -10.56
N VAL A 64 13.32 12.56 -10.66
CA VAL A 64 13.52 13.91 -11.19
C VAL A 64 14.45 13.81 -12.39
N ASP A 65 14.13 14.50 -13.48
CA ASP A 65 14.97 14.57 -14.67
C ASP A 65 16.10 15.61 -14.51
N ALA A 66 16.92 15.75 -15.56
CA ALA A 66 18.03 16.69 -15.57
C ALA A 66 17.61 18.18 -15.49
N THR A 67 16.34 18.49 -15.77
CA THR A 67 15.78 19.85 -15.71
C THR A 67 15.20 20.19 -14.33
N GLY A 68 15.10 19.21 -13.43
CA GLY A 68 14.48 19.37 -12.12
C GLY A 68 12.97 19.06 -12.11
N ALA A 69 12.39 18.66 -13.23
CA ALA A 69 10.99 18.22 -13.28
C ALA A 69 10.89 16.77 -12.79
N GLY A 70 9.85 16.45 -12.02
CA GLY A 70 9.73 15.13 -11.43
C GLY A 70 8.34 14.53 -11.48
N TRP A 71 8.30 13.19 -11.44
CA TRP A 71 7.11 12.39 -11.65
C TRP A 71 7.09 11.18 -10.73
N TRP A 72 5.87 10.76 -10.39
CA TRP A 72 5.61 9.50 -9.71
C TRP A 72 5.46 8.38 -10.73
N PHE A 73 6.22 7.31 -10.52
CA PHE A 73 6.22 6.12 -11.35
C PHE A 73 5.70 4.95 -10.51
N PRO A 74 4.64 4.26 -10.96
CA PRO A 74 4.21 3.02 -10.31
C PRO A 74 5.14 1.87 -10.70
N CYS A 75 5.22 0.84 -9.88
CA CYS A 75 5.73 -0.45 -10.33
C CYS A 75 5.02 -1.61 -9.65
N GLN A 76 4.93 -2.73 -10.36
CA GLN A 76 4.35 -3.95 -9.84
C GLN A 76 5.44 -4.76 -9.14
N ALA A 77 5.46 -4.70 -7.80
CA ALA A 77 6.46 -5.38 -6.99
C ALA A 77 6.26 -6.91 -6.98
N ALA A 78 5.01 -7.38 -6.95
CA ALA A 78 4.64 -8.79 -6.97
C ALA A 78 3.92 -9.18 -8.27
N GLY A 79 4.16 -10.38 -8.79
CA GLY A 79 3.55 -10.85 -10.04
C GLY A 79 4.32 -10.40 -11.28
N THR A 80 3.62 -10.02 -12.36
CA THR A 80 4.24 -9.68 -13.65
C THR A 80 5.22 -8.50 -13.51
N LYS A 81 6.36 -8.58 -14.20
CA LYS A 81 7.37 -7.52 -14.18
C LYS A 81 6.82 -6.28 -14.89
N SER A 82 6.65 -5.19 -14.15
CA SER A 82 6.27 -3.88 -14.69
C SER A 82 6.91 -2.78 -13.85
N PHE A 83 7.89 -2.08 -14.40
CA PHE A 83 8.63 -1.01 -13.72
C PHE A 83 8.38 0.32 -14.45
N GLY A 84 7.81 1.29 -13.75
CA GLY A 84 7.36 2.54 -14.35
C GLY A 84 5.93 2.50 -14.90
N ALA A 85 5.21 1.40 -14.72
CA ALA A 85 3.83 1.23 -15.17
C ALA A 85 3.04 0.31 -14.23
N MET A 86 1.72 0.50 -14.19
CA MET A 86 0.77 -0.40 -13.55
C MET A 86 -0.22 -0.88 -14.64
N PRO A 87 -0.14 -2.14 -15.08
CA PRO A 87 -1.03 -2.65 -16.13
C PRO A 87 -2.48 -2.78 -15.66
N ASP A 88 -2.68 -3.03 -14.37
CA ASP A 88 -4.00 -3.15 -13.77
C ASP A 88 -4.63 -1.77 -13.56
N GLN A 89 -5.82 -1.58 -14.13
CA GLN A 89 -6.60 -0.35 -14.01
C GLN A 89 -7.60 -0.47 -12.86
N LEU A 90 -7.09 -0.48 -11.62
CA LEU A 90 -7.92 -0.51 -10.41
C LEU A 90 -8.12 0.88 -9.81
N PRO A 91 -9.31 1.20 -9.25
CA PRO A 91 -9.54 2.46 -8.55
C PRO A 91 -8.55 2.68 -7.40
N ILE A 92 -7.98 3.87 -7.33
CA ILE A 92 -7.09 4.26 -6.24
C ILE A 92 -7.92 4.66 -5.02
N LEU A 93 -7.71 3.94 -3.93
CA LEU A 93 -8.38 4.20 -2.65
C LEU A 93 -7.57 5.15 -1.78
N GLN A 94 -6.24 4.99 -1.74
CA GLN A 94 -5.36 5.80 -0.90
C GLN A 94 -3.94 5.85 -1.47
N LYS A 95 -3.23 6.96 -1.27
CA LYS A 95 -1.78 7.06 -1.50
C LYS A 95 -1.05 7.41 -0.22
N GLY A 96 -0.06 6.61 0.15
CA GLY A 96 0.68 6.68 1.40
C GLY A 96 0.41 5.48 2.31
N ASP A 97 1.25 5.34 3.33
CA ASP A 97 1.27 4.19 4.25
C ASP A 97 1.54 4.57 5.72
N ASN A 98 1.51 5.87 6.06
CA ASN A 98 1.76 6.34 7.42
C ASN A 98 0.76 7.44 7.80
N PHE A 99 -0.43 7.01 8.21
CA PHE A 99 -1.51 7.90 8.62
C PHE A 99 -1.76 7.80 10.11
N ARG A 100 -2.23 8.91 10.68
CA ARG A 100 -2.86 8.93 11.99
C ARG A 100 -4.33 9.22 11.79
N ASP A 101 -5.17 8.33 12.30
CA ASP A 101 -6.60 8.55 12.28
C ASP A 101 -6.95 9.66 13.30
N PRO A 102 -7.56 10.78 12.87
CA PRO A 102 -7.93 11.85 13.79
C PRO A 102 -8.94 11.40 14.86
N ASP A 103 -9.78 10.40 14.55
CA ASP A 103 -10.78 9.82 15.45
C ASP A 103 -10.26 8.63 16.28
N ARG A 104 -9.06 8.12 15.93
CA ARG A 104 -8.31 7.05 16.62
C ARG A 104 -6.80 7.37 16.65
N PRO A 105 -6.37 8.44 17.36
CA PRO A 105 -5.00 8.97 17.25
C PRO A 105 -3.91 8.07 17.84
N GLY A 106 -4.29 7.04 18.61
CA GLY A 106 -3.35 6.12 19.27
C GLY A 106 -2.68 5.12 18.32
N GLU A 107 -3.17 4.98 17.09
CA GLU A 107 -2.70 3.98 16.14
C GLU A 107 -2.22 4.62 14.84
N SER A 108 -1.02 4.21 14.39
CA SER A 108 -0.56 4.50 13.03
C SER A 108 -1.19 3.48 12.09
N LEU A 109 -1.90 3.96 11.09
CA LEU A 109 -2.57 3.14 10.09
C LEU A 109 -1.81 3.19 8.77
N ARG A 110 -1.69 2.02 8.13
CA ARG A 110 -1.18 1.91 6.75
C ARG A 110 -2.27 2.19 5.72
N TYR A 111 -3.49 1.75 6.01
CA TYR A 111 -4.69 2.00 5.24
C TYR A 111 -5.77 2.52 6.18
N MET A 112 -6.35 3.68 5.85
CA MET A 112 -7.50 4.22 6.57
C MET A 112 -8.75 3.45 6.18
N SER A 113 -9.11 2.45 6.98
CA SER A 113 -10.34 1.72 6.81
C SER A 113 -11.55 2.60 7.06
N GLU A 114 -12.59 2.43 6.22
CA GLU A 114 -13.89 3.03 6.44
C GLU A 114 -14.48 2.54 7.75
N PHE A 115 -15.06 3.45 8.53
CA PHE A 115 -15.78 3.10 9.74
C PHE A 115 -16.96 4.05 9.92
N ILE A 116 -17.94 3.62 10.72
CA ILE A 116 -19.09 4.43 11.10
C ILE A 116 -19.24 4.40 12.61
N ARG A 117 -19.54 5.56 13.20
CA ARG A 117 -19.93 5.69 14.60
C ARG A 117 -21.35 6.22 14.65
N GLY A 118 -22.23 5.51 15.35
CA GLY A 118 -23.58 5.97 15.67
C GLY A 118 -23.64 6.47 17.11
N SER A 119 -24.25 7.63 17.33
CA SER A 119 -24.56 8.10 18.69
C SER A 119 -25.79 7.34 19.22
N ALA A 120 -25.70 6.79 20.43
CA ALA A 120 -26.82 6.10 21.04
C ALA A 120 -27.93 7.10 21.42
N VAL A 121 -29.13 6.88 20.91
CA VAL A 121 -30.35 7.63 21.30
C VAL A 121 -31.30 6.66 21.99
N LYS A 122 -31.98 7.11 23.05
CA LYS A 122 -32.91 6.27 23.82
C LYS A 122 -34.01 5.73 22.89
N GLY A 123 -34.12 4.40 22.80
CA GLY A 123 -35.09 3.71 21.94
C GLY A 123 -34.61 3.44 20.51
N ALA A 124 -33.39 3.84 20.14
CA ALA A 124 -32.79 3.48 18.86
C ALA A 124 -32.21 2.05 18.87
N GLY A 125 -32.27 1.38 17.72
CA GLY A 125 -31.65 0.06 17.51
C GLY A 125 -30.20 0.16 17.03
N THR A 126 -29.50 -0.97 17.02
CA THR A 126 -28.14 -1.08 16.47
C THR A 126 -28.17 -0.93 14.94
N PRO A 127 -27.41 0.00 14.33
CA PRO A 127 -27.38 0.15 12.88
C PRO A 127 -26.78 -1.10 12.22
N ARG A 128 -27.34 -1.48 11.06
CA ARG A 128 -26.74 -2.45 10.13
C ARG A 128 -26.15 -1.67 8.96
N VAL A 129 -24.89 -1.93 8.66
CA VAL A 129 -24.11 -1.14 7.71
C VAL A 129 -23.50 -2.08 6.70
N GLU A 130 -23.66 -1.73 5.43
CA GLU A 130 -23.05 -2.40 4.29
C GLU A 130 -22.30 -1.35 3.49
N PHE A 131 -21.00 -1.57 3.26
CA PHE A 131 -20.18 -0.72 2.42
C PHE A 131 -20.20 -1.31 1.01
N VAL A 132 -20.85 -0.62 0.08
CA VAL A 132 -20.94 -1.05 -1.31
C VAL A 132 -19.84 -0.36 -2.12
N ARG A 133 -19.02 -1.16 -2.82
CA ARG A 133 -18.02 -0.71 -3.78
C ARG A 133 -18.28 -1.46 -5.08
N GLU A 134 -18.76 -0.75 -6.09
CA GLU A 134 -19.00 -1.31 -7.42
C GLU A 134 -17.93 -0.76 -8.37
N ALA A 135 -17.28 -1.67 -9.13
CA ALA A 135 -16.38 -1.27 -10.20
C ALA A 135 -17.19 -0.56 -11.29
N ALA A 136 -16.70 0.60 -11.75
CA ALA A 136 -17.30 1.37 -12.84
C ALA A 136 -17.02 0.74 -14.21
#